data_AF-A0AA97E913-F1
#
_entry.id   AF-A0AA97E913-F1
#
_cell.length_a   1.000
_cell.length_b   1.000
_cell.length_c   1.000
_cell.angle_alpha   90.00
_cell.angle_beta   90.00
_cell.angle_gamma   90.00
#
_symmetry.space_group_name_H-M   'P 1'
#
loop_
_entity.id
_entity.type
_entity.pdbx_description
1 polymer ?
#
loop_
_entity_poly.entity_id
_entity_poly.type
_entity_poly.pdbx_seq_one_letter_code
_entity_poly.pdbx_strand_id
1 'polypeptide(L)'
;MSSAWSNPCKCLVPGIAKAIRRPRRPLKKLPERKAELEQQYPEALVEAWSFDEHRLGLKPIIRKVWAKVGQRPLALVDPRYEWTYLYGFVHPTTGDTEWLILPRVNGDWFNQALATFAEQIEAGPHKQILLVIDGAGWHTCKDLVIPDGIHLEVLPPYSPELQPAERLWRLADEPLYQVRLINHT
;
A
#
# COMPACT_ATOMS: atom_id res chain seq x y z
N MET A 1 34.69 -20.48 19.73
CA MET A 1 35.21 -19.23 19.14
C MET A 1 34.04 -18.46 18.58
N SER A 2 33.78 -17.30 19.18
CA SER A 2 32.61 -16.43 18.98
C SER A 2 32.95 -15.36 17.95
N SER A 3 32.03 -15.05 17.04
CA SER A 3 32.01 -13.80 16.26
C SER A 3 30.55 -13.50 15.93
N ALA A 4 29.80 -12.89 16.85
CA ALA A 4 29.65 -11.45 16.99
C ALA A 4 28.88 -10.83 15.82
N TRP A 5 27.55 -10.82 15.97
CA TRP A 5 26.63 -9.99 15.20
C TRP A 5 26.87 -8.53 15.58
N SER A 6 27.43 -7.74 14.68
CA SER A 6 27.52 -6.29 14.85
C SER A 6 26.36 -5.60 14.13
N ASN A 7 25.39 -5.13 14.91
CA ASN A 7 24.50 -4.04 14.55
C ASN A 7 25.30 -2.73 14.46
N PRO A 8 25.16 -1.98 13.36
CA PRO A 8 25.17 -0.52 13.43
C PRO A 8 23.84 -0.03 12.82
N CYS A 9 23.05 0.78 13.49
CA CYS A 9 23.40 2.18 13.69
C CYS A 9 22.71 2.74 14.93
N LYS A 10 23.52 3.13 15.91
CA LYS A 10 23.27 4.29 16.75
C LYS A 10 23.83 5.50 16.00
N CYS A 11 23.08 6.59 15.90
CA CYS A 11 23.63 7.94 15.86
C CYS A 11 22.59 8.93 16.42
N LEU A 12 22.98 9.60 17.50
CA LEU A 12 22.39 10.84 17.99
C LEU A 12 23.03 12.01 17.21
N VAL A 13 22.23 12.97 16.75
CA VAL A 13 22.57 14.41 16.78
C VAL A 13 21.30 15.28 16.72
N PRO A 14 21.32 16.50 17.30
CA PRO A 14 20.13 17.29 17.57
C PRO A 14 19.84 18.30 16.45
N GLY A 15 18.60 18.34 15.97
CA GLY A 15 18.16 19.33 14.99
C GLY A 15 16.67 19.21 14.69
N ILE A 16 15.87 20.02 15.38
CA ILE A 16 14.45 20.36 15.17
C ILE A 16 13.62 19.27 14.46
N ALA A 17 13.35 18.18 15.18
CA ALA A 17 12.31 17.23 14.78
C ALA A 17 10.94 17.87 15.02
N LYS A 18 10.19 18.17 13.95
CA LYS A 18 8.72 18.20 14.09
C LYS A 18 8.28 16.76 14.32
N ALA A 19 8.07 16.41 15.58
CA ALA A 19 7.58 15.11 15.98
C ALA A 19 6.23 14.83 15.29
N ILE A 20 6.21 13.84 14.39
CA ILE A 20 4.98 13.27 13.88
C ILE A 20 4.29 12.61 15.08
N ARG A 21 3.27 13.29 15.63
CA ARG A 21 2.48 12.78 16.75
C ARG A 21 1.70 11.57 16.26
N ARG A 22 2.00 10.37 16.77
CA ARG A 22 1.17 9.17 16.56
C ARG A 22 -0.17 9.33 17.28
N PRO A 23 -1.31 9.50 16.59
CA PRO A 23 -2.60 9.55 17.27
C PRO A 23 -3.09 8.12 17.52
N ARG A 24 -3.42 7.80 18.78
CA ARG A 24 -4.28 6.65 19.10
C ARG A 24 -5.72 7.09 18.93
N ARG A 25 -6.25 7.18 17.71
CA ARG A 25 -7.64 7.62 17.49
C ARG A 25 -8.39 6.66 16.55
N PRO A 26 -9.63 6.25 16.90
CA PRO A 26 -10.44 5.35 16.07
C PRO A 26 -10.97 6.04 14.80
N LEU A 27 -11.24 5.23 13.77
CA LEU A 27 -11.62 5.58 12.38
C LEU A 27 -12.87 6.44 12.17
N LYS A 28 -13.63 6.76 13.24
CA LYS A 28 -14.80 7.66 13.17
C LYS A 28 -14.45 9.07 12.67
N LYS A 29 -13.16 9.39 12.48
CA LYS A 29 -12.65 10.73 12.21
C LYS A 29 -12.06 10.93 10.81
N LEU A 30 -12.05 9.96 9.89
CA LEU A 30 -11.56 10.21 8.52
C LEU A 30 -12.32 11.35 7.82
N PRO A 31 -13.67 11.39 7.87
CA PRO A 31 -14.44 12.53 7.36
C PRO A 31 -14.10 13.84 8.08
N GLU A 32 -13.88 13.79 9.41
CA GLU A 32 -13.48 14.96 10.20
C GLU A 32 -12.10 15.47 9.74
N ARG A 33 -11.14 14.57 9.51
CA ARG A 33 -9.79 14.91 9.08
C ARG A 33 -9.78 15.51 7.67
N LYS A 34 -10.60 14.98 6.76
CA LYS A 34 -10.81 15.57 5.44
C LYS A 34 -11.40 16.98 5.56
N ALA A 35 -12.41 17.17 6.40
CA ALA A 35 -13.02 18.48 6.63
C ALA A 35 -12.03 19.49 7.26
N GLU A 36 -11.16 19.05 8.17
CA GLU A 36 -10.08 19.88 8.72
C GLU A 36 -9.12 20.36 7.61
N LEU A 37 -8.76 19.48 6.68
CA LEU A 37 -7.91 19.82 5.53
C LEU A 37 -8.61 20.78 4.56
N GLU A 38 -9.89 20.58 4.29
CA GLU A 38 -10.71 21.49 3.47
C GLU A 38 -10.78 22.89 4.09
N GLN A 39 -10.87 22.99 5.42
CA GLN A 39 -10.81 24.28 6.12
C GLN A 39 -9.43 24.92 6.08
N GLN A 40 -8.36 24.10 6.17
CA GLN A 40 -6.98 24.57 6.12
C GLN A 40 -6.58 25.06 4.73
N TYR A 41 -7.13 24.46 3.67
CA TYR A 41 -6.84 24.77 2.27
C TYR A 41 -8.12 25.05 1.48
N PRO A 42 -8.82 26.18 1.75
CA PRO A 42 -10.15 26.45 1.18
C PRO A 42 -10.15 26.66 -0.33
N GLU A 43 -9.02 27.03 -0.93
CA GLU A 43 -8.87 27.24 -2.37
C GLU A 43 -8.32 26.00 -3.10
N ALA A 44 -8.02 24.92 -2.37
CA ALA A 44 -7.49 23.69 -2.94
C ALA A 44 -8.56 22.60 -2.99
N LEU A 45 -8.49 21.74 -4.01
CA LEU A 45 -9.26 20.51 -4.06
C LEU A 45 -8.71 19.53 -3.02
N VAL A 46 -9.58 18.96 -2.17
CA VAL A 46 -9.19 17.96 -1.17
C VAL A 46 -9.79 16.60 -1.50
N GLU A 47 -8.92 15.65 -1.83
CA GLU A 47 -9.29 14.26 -2.12
C GLU A 47 -8.79 13.33 -1.01
N ALA A 48 -9.47 12.18 -0.88
CA ALA A 48 -9.02 11.11 0.00
C ALA A 48 -8.64 9.91 -0.86
N TRP A 49 -7.43 9.41 -0.66
CA TRP A 49 -6.89 8.23 -1.34
C TRP A 49 -6.51 7.19 -0.31
N SER A 50 -6.38 5.93 -0.72
CA SER A 50 -5.92 4.84 0.13
C SER A 50 -4.77 4.11 -0.52
N PHE A 51 -3.79 3.72 0.27
CA PHE A 51 -2.59 3.02 -0.18
C PHE A 51 -2.41 1.71 0.58
N ASP A 52 -1.94 0.70 -0.15
CA ASP A 52 -1.53 -0.60 0.38
C ASP A 52 -0.54 -1.28 -0.57
N GLU A 53 0.12 -2.34 -0.12
CA GLU A 53 1.05 -3.14 -0.91
C GLU A 53 0.67 -4.62 -1.00
N HIS A 54 0.93 -5.23 -2.15
CA HIS A 54 0.72 -6.65 -2.38
C HIS A 54 1.94 -7.31 -2.99
N ARG A 55 2.24 -8.53 -2.55
CA ARG A 55 3.37 -9.30 -3.07
C ARG A 55 2.96 -10.05 -4.32
N LEU A 56 3.61 -9.75 -5.43
CA LEU A 56 3.50 -10.52 -6.68
C LEU A 56 4.72 -11.42 -6.84
N GLY A 57 4.53 -12.69 -7.17
CA GLY A 57 5.68 -13.56 -7.33
C GLY A 57 5.36 -14.94 -7.87
N LEU A 58 6.39 -15.78 -7.87
CA LEU A 58 6.34 -17.13 -8.38
C LEU A 58 5.79 -18.14 -7.35
N LYS A 59 5.20 -17.64 -6.27
CA LYS A 59 4.40 -18.47 -5.38
C LYS A 59 3.04 -18.72 -6.05
N PRO A 60 2.65 -19.97 -6.29
CA PRO A 60 1.43 -20.28 -7.02
C PRO A 60 0.19 -19.71 -6.35
N ILE A 61 -0.64 -19.02 -7.13
CA ILE A 61 -1.95 -18.55 -6.70
C ILE A 61 -2.99 -19.53 -7.24
N ILE A 62 -3.64 -20.26 -6.32
CA ILE A 62 -4.64 -21.28 -6.66
C ILE A 62 -6.00 -20.78 -6.21
N ARG A 63 -7.03 -20.97 -7.05
CA ARG A 63 -8.42 -20.67 -6.74
C ARG A 63 -9.33 -21.87 -6.95
N LYS A 64 -10.53 -21.79 -6.37
CA LYS A 64 -11.61 -22.73 -6.68
C LYS A 64 -12.15 -22.45 -8.09
N VAL A 65 -12.43 -23.52 -8.83
CA VAL A 65 -13.04 -23.47 -10.16
C VAL A 65 -14.18 -24.47 -10.24
N TRP A 66 -15.16 -24.19 -11.10
CA TRP A 66 -16.17 -25.18 -11.47
C TRP A 66 -15.57 -26.16 -12.48
N ALA A 67 -15.82 -27.45 -12.25
CA ALA A 67 -15.47 -28.53 -13.17
C ALA A 67 -16.66 -29.48 -13.29
N LYS A 68 -16.71 -30.28 -14.37
CA LYS A 68 -17.76 -31.28 -14.54
C LYS A 68 -17.67 -32.30 -13.40
N VAL A 69 -18.83 -32.82 -12.96
CA VAL A 69 -18.87 -33.90 -11.97
C VAL A 69 -18.07 -35.09 -12.48
N GLY A 70 -17.19 -35.63 -11.63
CA GLY A 70 -16.25 -36.70 -11.98
C GLY A 70 -14.93 -36.22 -12.61
N GLN A 71 -14.78 -34.92 -12.91
CA GLN A 71 -13.51 -34.35 -13.38
C GLN A 71 -12.81 -33.57 -12.27
N ARG A 72 -11.53 -33.90 -12.03
CA ARG A 72 -10.68 -33.16 -11.10
C ARG A 72 -9.78 -32.19 -11.88
N PRO A 73 -9.96 -30.86 -11.75
CA PRO A 73 -9.06 -29.91 -12.40
C PRO A 73 -7.65 -30.01 -11.81
N LEU A 74 -6.65 -29.80 -12.66
CA LEU A 74 -5.24 -29.82 -12.27
C LEU A 74 -4.68 -28.39 -12.33
N ALA A 75 -3.88 -28.05 -11.33
CA ALA A 75 -3.05 -26.85 -11.31
C ALA A 75 -1.60 -27.29 -11.47
N LEU A 76 -0.99 -26.98 -12.61
CA LEU A 76 0.44 -27.18 -12.81
C LEU A 76 1.15 -25.97 -12.19
N VAL A 77 1.96 -26.24 -11.18
CA VAL A 77 2.63 -25.20 -10.39
C VAL A 77 4.12 -25.51 -10.26
N ASP A 78 4.96 -24.48 -10.37
CA ASP A 78 6.40 -24.53 -10.07
C ASP A 78 6.70 -23.49 -8.99
N PRO A 79 6.56 -23.83 -7.69
CA PRO A 79 6.66 -22.84 -6.64
C PRO A 79 8.09 -22.34 -6.45
N ARG A 80 8.30 -21.03 -6.62
CA ARG A 80 9.56 -20.36 -6.29
C ARG A 80 9.35 -19.23 -5.30
N TYR A 81 10.38 -18.96 -4.51
CA TYR A 81 10.40 -17.90 -3.50
C TYR A 81 11.03 -16.62 -4.07
N GLU A 82 10.54 -16.20 -5.23
CA GLU A 82 10.94 -14.98 -5.92
C GLU A 82 9.71 -14.09 -6.08
N TRP A 83 9.86 -12.82 -5.74
CA TRP A 83 8.75 -11.86 -5.73
C TRP A 83 9.22 -10.44 -5.99
N THR A 84 8.27 -9.65 -6.45
CA THR A 84 8.27 -8.20 -6.51
C THR A 84 7.05 -7.70 -5.72
N TYR A 85 6.87 -6.40 -5.63
CA TYR A 85 5.77 -5.78 -4.90
C TYR A 85 4.99 -4.86 -5.82
N LEU A 86 3.68 -4.88 -5.63
CA LEU A 86 2.73 -3.99 -6.26
C LEU A 86 2.25 -3.00 -5.20
N TYR A 87 2.55 -1.74 -5.42
CA TYR A 87 2.08 -0.62 -4.63
C TYR A 87 0.82 -0.11 -5.31
N GLY A 88 -0.29 -0.07 -4.57
CA GLY A 88 -1.60 0.32 -5.10
C GLY A 88 -2.14 1.53 -4.36
N PHE A 89 -2.45 2.58 -5.10
CA PHE A 89 -3.18 3.75 -4.61
C PHE A 89 -4.56 3.74 -5.24
N VAL A 90 -5.61 4.03 -4.46
CA VAL A 90 -6.98 4.07 -4.95
C VAL A 90 -7.75 5.26 -4.41
N HIS A 91 -8.48 5.94 -5.28
CA HIS A 91 -9.52 6.88 -4.90
C HIS A 91 -10.82 6.09 -4.65
N PRO A 92 -11.31 5.97 -3.41
CA PRO A 92 -12.40 5.06 -3.06
C PRO A 92 -13.75 5.41 -3.70
N THR A 93 -13.99 6.68 -4.02
CA THR A 93 -15.26 7.12 -4.63
C THR A 93 -15.31 6.91 -6.15
N THR A 94 -14.27 7.31 -6.89
CA THR A 94 -14.21 7.20 -8.36
C THR A 94 -13.71 5.84 -8.81
N GLY A 95 -12.89 5.17 -8.00
CA GLY A 95 -12.19 3.94 -8.38
C GLY A 95 -10.92 4.17 -9.18
N ASP A 96 -10.46 5.43 -9.31
CA ASP A 96 -9.18 5.72 -9.96
C ASP A 96 -8.03 5.08 -9.20
N THR A 97 -7.05 4.54 -9.92
CA THR A 97 -5.95 3.78 -9.32
C THR A 97 -4.61 4.11 -9.95
N GLU A 98 -3.60 4.25 -9.09
CA GLU A 98 -2.20 4.32 -9.51
C GLU A 98 -1.47 3.08 -9.01
N TRP A 99 -0.62 2.52 -9.87
CA TRP A 99 0.08 1.27 -9.62
C TRP A 99 1.56 1.42 -9.86
N LEU A 100 2.37 0.95 -8.91
CA LEU A 100 3.82 0.90 -9.05
C LEU A 100 4.32 -0.51 -8.77
N ILE A 101 5.13 -1.05 -9.68
CA ILE A 101 5.82 -2.34 -9.48
C ILE A 101 7.21 -2.05 -8.96
N LEU A 102 7.45 -2.36 -7.68
CA LEU A 102 8.69 -2.04 -6.98
C LEU A 102 9.36 -3.31 -6.45
N PRO A 103 10.70 -3.36 -6.41
CA PRO A 103 11.42 -4.59 -6.10
C PRO A 103 11.37 -4.97 -4.61
N ARG A 104 11.10 -4.01 -3.70
CA ARG A 104 11.11 -4.25 -2.25
C ARG A 104 10.08 -3.39 -1.52
N VAL A 105 9.73 -3.82 -0.31
CA VAL A 105 8.95 -3.05 0.66
C VAL A 105 9.86 -2.51 1.75
N ASN A 106 10.15 -1.21 1.68
CA ASN A 106 10.89 -0.45 2.69
C ASN A 106 10.63 1.07 2.54
N GLY A 107 11.20 1.87 3.45
CA GLY A 107 11.02 3.33 3.45
C GLY A 107 11.57 4.03 2.21
N ASP A 108 12.70 3.58 1.65
CA ASP A 108 13.32 4.22 0.48
C ASP A 108 12.46 4.08 -0.78
N TRP A 109 11.91 2.89 -1.00
CA TRP A 109 10.97 2.64 -2.10
C TRP A 109 9.63 3.33 -1.86
N PHE A 110 9.19 3.44 -0.61
CA PHE A 110 7.97 4.17 -0.27
C PHE A 110 8.11 5.68 -0.51
N ASN A 111 9.27 6.29 -0.20
CA ASN A 111 9.55 7.69 -0.55
C ASN A 111 9.45 7.94 -2.05
N GLN A 112 10.05 7.05 -2.86
CA GLN A 112 9.95 7.11 -4.31
C GLN A 112 8.50 6.93 -4.78
N ALA A 113 7.77 5.97 -4.19
CA ALA A 113 6.37 5.74 -4.50
C ALA A 113 5.50 6.98 -4.23
N LEU A 114 5.69 7.64 -3.07
CA LEU A 114 4.97 8.86 -2.74
C LEU A 114 5.29 10.00 -3.70
N ALA A 115 6.56 10.19 -4.06
CA ALA A 115 6.97 11.22 -5.01
C ALA A 115 6.34 10.99 -6.39
N THR A 116 6.44 9.77 -6.92
CA THR A 116 5.83 9.40 -8.20
C THR A 116 4.31 9.55 -8.15
N PHE A 117 3.66 9.08 -7.08
CA PHE A 117 2.22 9.21 -6.91
C PHE A 117 1.79 10.69 -6.89
N ALA A 118 2.45 11.52 -6.08
CA ALA A 118 2.16 12.96 -6.00
C ALA A 118 2.28 13.66 -7.36
N GLU A 119 3.28 13.30 -8.16
CA GLU A 119 3.44 13.80 -9.53
C GLU A 119 2.30 13.33 -10.45
N GLN A 120 1.98 12.03 -10.44
CA GLN A 120 0.95 11.43 -11.31
C GLN A 120 -0.44 12.02 -11.09
N ILE A 121 -0.79 12.30 -9.83
CA ILE A 121 -2.10 12.86 -9.47
C ILE A 121 -2.08 14.38 -9.29
N GLU A 122 -0.96 15.03 -9.63
CA GLU A 122 -0.76 16.49 -9.57
C GLU A 122 -1.05 17.08 -8.18
N ALA A 123 -0.60 16.39 -7.12
CA ALA A 123 -0.69 16.89 -5.76
C ALA A 123 0.20 18.13 -5.57
N GLY A 124 -0.27 19.11 -4.79
CA GLY A 124 0.44 20.36 -4.57
C GLY A 124 -0.43 21.46 -3.99
N PRO A 125 -0.09 22.75 -4.19
CA PRO A 125 -0.79 23.87 -3.57
C PRO A 125 -2.30 23.90 -3.83
N HIS A 126 -2.72 23.51 -5.03
CA HIS A 126 -4.13 23.54 -5.46
C HIS A 126 -4.85 22.19 -5.33
N LYS A 127 -4.15 21.12 -4.94
CA LYS A 127 -4.72 19.78 -4.77
C LYS A 127 -4.06 19.06 -3.58
N GLN A 128 -4.82 18.94 -2.49
CA GLN A 128 -4.41 18.27 -1.26
C GLN A 128 -4.97 16.85 -1.22
N ILE A 129 -4.15 15.90 -0.78
CA ILE A 129 -4.46 14.49 -0.78
C ILE A 129 -4.33 13.97 0.65
N LEU A 130 -5.44 13.56 1.22
CA LEU A 130 -5.45 12.77 2.44
C LEU A 130 -5.21 11.30 2.07
N LEU A 131 -3.96 10.86 2.17
CA LEU A 131 -3.56 9.50 1.86
C LEU A 131 -3.66 8.62 3.11
N VAL A 132 -4.60 7.69 3.06
CA VAL A 132 -4.85 6.71 4.12
C VAL A 132 -3.92 5.52 3.94
N ILE A 133 -3.17 5.18 4.99
CA ILE A 133 -2.20 4.07 5.00
C ILE A 133 -2.43 3.16 6.20
N ASP A 134 -2.01 1.91 6.09
CA ASP A 134 -2.02 0.98 7.21
C ASP A 134 -0.95 1.33 8.28
N GLY A 135 -1.04 0.70 9.44
CA GLY A 135 -0.12 0.92 10.56
C GLY A 135 1.23 0.24 10.47
N ALA A 136 1.68 -0.25 9.30
CA ALA A 136 2.93 -0.99 9.19
C ALA A 136 4.13 -0.16 9.67
N GLY A 137 5.03 -0.80 10.42
CA GLY A 137 6.12 -0.10 11.11
C GLY A 137 7.04 0.70 10.18
N TRP A 138 7.16 0.29 8.92
CA TRP A 138 8.00 0.94 7.91
C TRP A 138 7.31 2.12 7.20
N HIS A 139 5.98 2.23 7.25
CA HIS A 139 5.24 3.45 6.86
C HIS A 139 5.59 4.66 7.74
N THR A 140 6.22 4.42 8.89
CA THR A 140 6.66 5.48 9.82
C THR A 140 8.18 5.50 9.99
N CYS A 141 8.92 5.21 8.92
CA CYS A 141 10.37 5.35 8.93
C CYS A 141 10.77 6.80 9.27
N LYS A 142 11.92 6.97 9.95
CA LYS A 142 12.41 8.30 10.35
C LYS A 142 12.79 9.18 9.16
N ASP A 143 13.12 8.55 8.03
CA ASP A 143 13.59 9.20 6.81
C ASP A 143 12.46 9.33 5.76
N LEU A 144 11.21 9.28 6.20
CA LEU A 144 10.05 9.47 5.33
C LEU A 144 9.97 10.92 4.84
N VAL A 145 9.99 11.11 3.52
CA VAL A 145 9.84 12.41 2.87
C VAL A 145 8.45 12.47 2.27
N ILE A 146 7.59 13.31 2.85
CA ILE A 146 6.22 13.50 2.38
C ILE A 146 6.21 14.63 1.33
N PRO A 147 5.82 14.36 0.08
CA PRO A 147 5.72 15.39 -0.95
C PRO A 147 4.70 16.48 -0.60
N ASP A 148 4.88 17.67 -1.17
CA ASP A 148 3.92 18.76 -1.02
C ASP A 148 2.53 18.35 -1.52
N GLY A 149 1.50 18.74 -0.77
CA GLY A 149 0.12 18.36 -1.07
C GLY A 149 -0.31 17.00 -0.53
N ILE A 150 0.60 16.15 -0.05
CA ILE A 150 0.27 14.85 0.54
C ILE A 150 0.18 14.95 2.08
N HIS A 151 -0.89 14.39 2.64
CA HIS A 151 -1.14 14.30 4.07
C HIS A 151 -1.40 12.85 4.45
N LEU A 152 -0.55 12.25 5.28
CA LEU A 152 -0.70 10.86 5.69
C LEU A 152 -1.67 10.71 6.87
N GLU A 153 -2.62 9.79 6.76
CA GLU A 153 -3.49 9.36 7.86
C GLU A 153 -3.33 7.85 8.09
N VAL A 154 -2.88 7.48 9.29
CA VAL A 154 -2.58 6.09 9.63
C VAL A 154 -3.82 5.42 10.23
N LEU A 155 -4.23 4.29 9.66
CA LEU A 155 -5.33 3.51 10.20
C LEU A 155 -4.99 2.92 11.58
N PRO A 156 -5.99 2.78 12.47
CA PRO A 156 -5.87 1.96 13.67
C PRO A 156 -5.42 0.53 13.34
N PRO A 157 -4.67 -0.13 14.24
CA PRO A 157 -4.24 -1.50 14.02
C PRO A 157 -5.42 -2.45 13.79
N TYR A 158 -5.23 -3.42 12.89
CA TYR A 158 -6.15 -4.54 12.65
C TYR A 158 -7.54 -4.15 12.13
N SER A 159 -7.62 -3.18 11.21
CA SER A 159 -8.86 -2.82 10.49
C SER A 159 -8.77 -2.99 8.96
N PRO A 160 -8.40 -4.19 8.47
CA PRO A 160 -8.27 -4.48 7.02
C PRO A 160 -9.56 -4.22 6.24
N GLU A 161 -10.72 -4.51 6.84
CA GLU A 161 -12.04 -4.30 6.24
C GLU A 161 -12.35 -2.84 5.89
N LEU A 162 -11.53 -1.92 6.39
CA LEU A 162 -11.65 -0.48 6.22
C LEU A 162 -10.62 0.08 5.23
N GLN A 163 -9.82 -0.77 4.57
CA GLN A 163 -8.80 -0.37 3.60
C GLN A 163 -9.30 -0.62 2.16
N PRO A 164 -9.76 0.42 1.43
CA PRO A 164 -10.29 0.28 0.07
C PRO A 164 -9.31 -0.40 -0.90
N ALA A 165 -8.01 -0.22 -0.66
CA ALA A 165 -6.94 -0.79 -1.47
C ALA A 165 -6.91 -2.33 -1.41
N GLU A 166 -7.45 -3.00 -0.39
CA GLU A 166 -7.50 -4.48 -0.36
C GLU A 166 -8.30 -5.08 -1.52
N ARG A 167 -9.29 -4.34 -2.04
CA ARG A 167 -10.12 -4.79 -3.17
C ARG A 167 -9.32 -4.87 -4.48
N LEU A 168 -8.21 -4.16 -4.57
CA LEU A 168 -7.33 -4.12 -5.72
C LEU A 168 -6.68 -5.47 -6.00
N TRP A 169 -6.32 -6.21 -4.94
CA TRP A 169 -5.49 -7.40 -5.05
C TRP A 169 -6.17 -8.54 -5.79
N ARG A 170 -7.49 -8.64 -5.68
CA ARG A 170 -8.25 -9.61 -6.48
C ARG A 170 -8.10 -9.37 -7.98
N LEU A 171 -8.07 -8.11 -8.41
CA LEU A 171 -7.90 -7.74 -9.82
C LEU A 171 -6.48 -8.07 -10.30
N ALA A 172 -5.47 -7.83 -9.44
CA ALA A 172 -4.08 -8.15 -9.75
C ALA A 172 -3.81 -9.66 -9.81
N ASP A 173 -4.45 -10.44 -8.92
CA ASP A 173 -4.27 -11.89 -8.84
C ASP A 173 -5.05 -12.65 -9.94
N GLU A 174 -6.13 -12.07 -10.48
CA GLU A 174 -6.98 -12.70 -11.48
C GLU A 174 -6.26 -13.27 -12.71
N PRO A 175 -5.36 -12.52 -13.38
CA PRO A 175 -4.57 -13.05 -14.48
C PRO A 175 -3.48 -14.05 -14.05
N LEU A 176 -3.17 -14.16 -12.75
CA LEU A 176 -2.05 -14.96 -12.22
C LEU A 176 -2.48 -16.34 -11.71
N TYR A 177 -3.79 -16.65 -11.68
CA TYR A 177 -4.28 -17.94 -11.20
C TYR A 177 -3.82 -19.12 -12.08
N GLN A 178 -3.17 -20.11 -11.45
CA GLN A 178 -2.53 -21.23 -12.15
C GLN A 178 -3.43 -22.46 -12.35
N VAL A 179 -4.74 -22.27 -12.60
CA VAL A 179 -5.70 -23.38 -12.76
C VAL A 179 -6.09 -23.54 -14.23
N ARG A 180 -5.89 -24.73 -14.80
CA ARG A 180 -6.35 -25.08 -16.15
C ARG A 180 -7.38 -26.21 -16.10
N LEU A 181 -8.46 -26.05 -16.88
CA LEU A 181 -9.32 -27.17 -17.25
C LEU A 181 -8.64 -27.91 -18.39
N ILE A 182 -7.81 -28.90 -18.06
CA ILE A 182 -7.29 -29.83 -19.06
C ILE A 182 -8.44 -30.80 -19.37
N ASN A 183 -9.16 -30.56 -20.47
CA ASN A 183 -10.03 -31.58 -21.02
C ASN A 183 -9.11 -32.62 -21.66
N HIS A 184 -9.06 -33.82 -21.09
CA HIS A 184 -8.53 -34.98 -21.80
C HIS A 184 -9.51 -35.28 -22.96
N THR A 185 -9.19 -34.81 -24.16
CA THR A 185 -9.75 -35.34 -25.42
C THR A 185 -9.22 -36.73 -25.69
#